data_AF-A0A926UAR1-F1
#
_entry.id   AF-A0A926UAR1-F1
#
_cell.length_a   1.000
_cell.length_b   1.000
_cell.length_c   1.000
_cell.angle_alpha   90.00
_cell.angle_beta   90.00
_cell.angle_gamma   90.00
#
_symmetry.space_group_name_H-M   'P 1'
#
loop_
_entity.id
_entity.type
_entity.pdbx_description
1 polymer ?
#
loop_
_entity_poly.entity_id
_entity_poly.type
_entity_poly.pdbx_seq_one_letter_code
_entity_poly.pdbx_strand_id
1 'polypeptide(L)'
;MSQSDINAAIPAAFKHWLSQQILKLSVETLSSEVLTCTACSASTSGEYIVEYGGESFRYSPEKTYAFLKFVAEGGAGKLLER
;
A
#
# COMPACT_ATOMS: atom_id res chain seq x y z
N MET A 1 -1.45 -17.83 -28.23
CA MET A 1 -1.75 -17.11 -26.97
C MET A 1 -1.33 -15.68 -27.18
N SER A 2 -2.26 -14.73 -27.23
CA SER A 2 -1.96 -13.31 -27.49
C SER A 2 -1.61 -12.60 -26.19
N GLN A 3 -0.77 -11.56 -26.28
CA GLN A 3 -0.33 -10.71 -25.15
C GLN A 3 -1.50 -10.15 -24.31
N SER A 4 -2.70 -10.08 -24.89
CA SER A 4 -3.95 -9.67 -24.25
C SER A 4 -4.41 -10.62 -23.14
N ASP A 5 -4.12 -11.91 -23.22
CA ASP A 5 -4.56 -12.92 -22.24
C ASP A 5 -3.69 -12.89 -20.98
N ILE A 6 -2.41 -12.50 -21.14
CA ILE A 6 -1.44 -12.37 -20.06
C ILE A 6 -1.81 -11.19 -19.14
N ASN A 7 -2.36 -10.11 -19.71
CA ASN A 7 -2.74 -8.90 -18.97
C ASN A 7 -4.12 -8.98 -18.30
N ALA A 8 -4.99 -9.90 -18.71
CA ALA A 8 -6.37 -9.99 -18.22
C ALA A 8 -6.52 -10.68 -16.85
N ALA A 9 -5.49 -11.40 -16.41
CA ALA A 9 -5.53 -12.11 -15.15
C ALA A 9 -4.23 -11.85 -14.36
N ILE A 10 -4.16 -10.69 -13.70
CA ILE A 10 -3.54 -10.74 -12.37
C ILE A 10 -4.33 -11.80 -11.60
N PRO A 11 -3.75 -12.97 -11.27
CA PRO A 11 -4.51 -14.07 -10.73
C PRO A 11 -5.25 -13.58 -9.48
N ALA A 12 -6.51 -14.00 -9.28
CA ALA A 12 -7.27 -13.63 -8.07
C ALA A 12 -6.47 -13.92 -6.79
N ALA A 13 -5.63 -14.96 -6.83
CA ALA A 13 -4.65 -15.29 -5.79
C ALA A 13 -3.64 -14.16 -5.51
N PHE A 14 -3.10 -13.50 -6.54
CA PHE A 14 -2.19 -12.36 -6.35
C PHE A 14 -2.91 -11.17 -5.74
N LYS A 15 -4.12 -10.83 -6.20
CA LYS A 15 -4.90 -9.74 -5.61
C LYS A 15 -5.19 -10.00 -4.14
N HIS A 16 -5.57 -11.24 -3.81
CA HIS A 16 -5.80 -11.65 -2.42
C HIS A 16 -4.53 -11.56 -1.58
N TRP A 17 -3.42 -12.10 -2.07
CA TRP A 17 -2.11 -12.01 -1.40
C TRP A 17 -1.71 -10.55 -1.16
N LEU A 18 -1.86 -9.68 -2.17
CA LEU A 18 -1.49 -8.27 -2.09
C LEU A 18 -2.32 -7.55 -1.02
N SER A 19 -3.63 -7.76 -0.98
CA SER A 19 -4.49 -7.18 0.07
C SER A 19 -4.08 -7.65 1.48
N GLN A 20 -3.69 -8.93 1.64
CA GLN A 20 -3.20 -9.44 2.93
C GLN A 20 -1.86 -8.81 3.33
N GLN A 21 -0.94 -8.61 2.37
CA GLN A 21 0.34 -7.95 2.65
C GLN A 21 0.15 -6.48 3.01
N ILE A 22 -0.73 -5.77 2.30
CA ILE A 22 -1.09 -4.38 2.64
C ILE A 22 -1.62 -4.33 4.07
N LEU A 23 -2.59 -5.18 4.42
CA LEU A 23 -3.15 -5.21 5.78
C LEU A 23 -2.06 -5.44 6.85
N LYS A 24 -1.18 -6.42 6.62
CA LYS A 24 -0.08 -6.71 7.54
C LYS A 24 0.85 -5.52 7.72
N LEU A 25 1.33 -4.95 6.61
CA LEU A 25 2.25 -3.80 6.65
C LEU A 25 1.58 -2.55 7.22
N SER A 26 0.29 -2.32 6.96
CA SER A 26 -0.49 -1.25 7.59
C SER A 26 -0.41 -1.33 9.11
N VAL A 27 -0.62 -2.52 9.69
CA VAL A 27 -0.52 -2.72 11.15
C VAL A 27 0.90 -2.47 11.66
N GLU A 28 1.91 -3.02 10.97
CA GLU A 28 3.31 -2.84 11.35
C GLU A 28 3.74 -1.37 11.30
N THR A 29 3.33 -0.64 10.27
CA THR A 29 3.70 0.77 10.07
C THR A 29 2.87 1.74 10.91
N LEU A 30 1.64 1.40 11.30
CA LEU A 30 0.89 2.17 12.32
C LEU A 30 1.59 2.10 13.69
N SER A 31 2.24 0.97 14.01
CA SER A 31 2.98 0.83 15.27
C SER A 31 4.24 1.71 15.36
N SER A 32 4.70 2.26 14.24
CA SER A 32 5.84 3.18 14.22
C SER A 32 5.46 4.65 14.45
N GLU A 33 4.17 4.97 14.64
CA GLU A 33 3.61 6.34 14.80
C GLU A 33 3.85 7.29 13.61
N VAL A 34 4.47 6.80 12.53
CA VAL A 34 4.78 7.57 11.33
C VAL A 34 3.56 7.69 10.40
N LEU A 35 2.66 6.71 10.46
CA LEU A 35 1.40 6.70 9.72
C LEU A 35 0.23 6.78 10.70
N THR A 36 -0.78 7.57 10.36
CA THR A 36 -2.01 7.71 11.17
C THR A 36 -3.16 6.89 10.62
N CYS A 37 -3.13 6.60 9.32
CA CYS A 37 -4.11 5.78 8.65
C CYS A 37 -3.46 5.02 7.51
N THR A 38 -3.80 3.75 7.40
CA THR A 38 -3.54 2.97 6.21
C THR A 38 -4.75 2.09 5.95
N ALA A 39 -5.32 2.17 4.75
CA ALA A 39 -6.51 1.40 4.38
C ALA A 39 -7.81 1.79 5.12
N CYS A 40 -7.98 3.05 5.54
CA CYS A 40 -9.21 3.48 6.25
C CYS A 40 -10.50 3.39 5.43
N SER A 41 -10.44 3.03 4.17
CA SER A 41 -11.49 2.31 3.43
C SER A 41 -10.88 1.97 2.08
N ALA A 42 -11.04 0.73 1.62
CA ALA A 42 -10.93 0.49 0.19
C ALA A 42 -11.98 1.40 -0.44
N SER A 43 -11.53 2.43 -1.16
CA SER A 43 -12.48 3.26 -1.89
C SER A 43 -13.28 2.34 -2.82
N THR A 44 -14.49 2.73 -3.18
CA THR A 44 -15.24 2.06 -4.25
C THR A 44 -14.47 2.02 -5.59
N SER A 45 -13.35 2.77 -5.73
CA SER A 45 -12.41 2.73 -6.84
C SER A 45 -11.27 1.70 -6.71
N GLY A 46 -11.15 0.96 -5.59
CA GLY A 46 -10.07 -0.02 -5.38
C GLY A 46 -8.73 0.60 -4.97
N GLU A 47 -8.75 1.84 -4.47
CA GLU A 47 -7.59 2.58 -3.99
C GLU A 47 -7.54 2.58 -2.46
N TYR A 48 -6.34 2.75 -1.93
CA TYR A 48 -6.08 2.88 -0.50
C TYR A 48 -5.71 4.32 -0.16
N ILE A 49 -6.22 4.79 0.97
CA ILE A 49 -5.82 6.06 1.57
C ILE A 49 -4.69 5.78 2.57
N VAL A 50 -3.61 6.53 2.44
CA VAL A 50 -2.45 6.51 3.34
C VAL A 50 -2.23 7.91 3.87
N GLU A 51 -2.21 8.07 5.19
CA GLU A 51 -1.91 9.34 5.83
C GLU A 51 -0.50 9.30 6.44
N TYR A 52 0.36 10.21 5.98
CA TYR A 52 1.78 10.29 6.33
C TYR A 52 2.18 11.77 6.51
N GLY A 53 2.79 12.10 7.65
CA GLY A 53 3.30 13.47 7.89
C GLY A 53 2.23 14.57 7.86
N GLY A 54 0.96 14.23 8.13
CA GLY A 54 -0.17 15.17 8.04
C GLY A 54 -0.76 15.34 6.63
N GLU A 55 -0.20 14.67 5.62
CA GLU A 55 -0.73 14.64 4.26
C GLU A 55 -1.47 13.32 3.98
N SER A 56 -2.49 13.39 3.12
CA SER A 56 -3.30 12.23 2.74
C SER A 56 -3.08 11.88 1.26
N PHE A 57 -2.68 10.65 1.01
CA PHE A 57 -2.36 10.13 -0.32
C PHE A 57 -3.33 9.02 -0.72
N ARG A 58 -3.70 8.99 -2.00
CA ARG A 58 -4.48 7.91 -2.62
C ARG A 58 -3.58 7.10 -3.53
N TYR A 59 -3.50 5.80 -3.28
CA TYR A 59 -2.63 4.89 -4.02
C TYR A 59 -3.37 3.66 -4.52
N SER A 60 -2.93 3.14 -5.67
CA SER A 60 -3.31 1.80 -6.11
C SER A 60 -2.77 0.75 -5.12
N PRO A 61 -3.29 -0.49 -5.13
CA PRO A 61 -2.81 -1.54 -4.24
C PRO A 61 -1.29 -1.76 -4.31
N GLU A 62 -0.70 -1.75 -5.50
CA GLU A 62 0.73 -1.97 -5.70
C GLU A 62 1.57 -0.83 -5.11
N LYS A 63 1.13 0.42 -5.36
CA LYS A 63 1.79 1.61 -4.79
C LYS A 63 1.68 1.64 -3.26
N THR A 64 0.53 1.22 -2.74
CA THR A 64 0.28 1.13 -1.29
C THR A 64 1.24 0.13 -0.66
N TYR A 65 1.34 -1.08 -1.22
CA TYR A 65 2.29 -2.09 -0.74
C TYR A 65 3.73 -1.59 -0.79
N ALA A 66 4.16 -0.99 -1.92
CA ALA A 66 5.52 -0.48 -2.06
C ALA A 66 5.84 0.62 -1.03
N PHE A 67 4.91 1.56 -0.83
CA PHE A 67 5.07 2.63 0.13
C PHE A 67 5.16 2.10 1.56
N LEU A 68 4.26 1.20 1.95
CA LEU A 68 4.26 0.64 3.30
C LEU A 68 5.50 -0.19 3.58
N LYS A 69 5.96 -0.96 2.60
CA LYS A 69 7.21 -1.71 2.70
C LYS A 69 8.40 -0.77 2.90
N PHE A 70 8.47 0.32 2.15
CA PHE A 70 9.50 1.34 2.33
C PHE A 70 9.47 1.96 3.74
N VAL A 71 8.29 2.26 4.28
CA VAL A 71 8.14 2.77 5.65
C VAL A 71 8.58 1.72 6.68
N ALA A 72 8.14 0.46 6.54
CA ALA A 72 8.48 -0.64 7.45
C ALA A 72 9.99 -0.95 7.48
N GLU A 73 10.68 -0.75 6.36
CA GLU A 73 12.15 -0.91 6.25
C GLU A 73 12.93 0.33 6.77
N GLY A 74 12.26 1.28 7.43
CA GLY A 74 12.88 2.47 8.00
C GLY A 74 13.15 3.60 7.00
N GLY A 75 12.63 3.49 5.78
CA GLY A 75 12.76 4.53 4.75
C GLY A 75 12.11 5.86 5.12
N ALA A 76 11.10 5.85 6.00
CA ALA A 76 10.42 7.06 6.45
C ALA A 76 11.36 8.04 7.18
N GLY A 77 12.35 7.56 7.93
CA GLY A 77 13.35 8.42 8.55
C GLY A 77 14.17 9.21 7.53
N LYS A 78 14.40 8.65 6.34
CA LYS A 78 15.16 9.28 5.25
C LYS A 78 14.37 10.32 4.45
N LEU A 79 13.04 10.36 4.57
CA LEU A 79 12.21 11.36 3.91
C LEU A 79 12.09 12.66 4.74
N LEU A 80 12.19 12.56 6.07
CA LEU A 80 12.10 13.70 6.98
C LEU A 80 13.43 14.46 7.15
N GLU A 81 14.55 13.94 6.63
CA GLU A 81 15.88 14.57 6.65
C GLU A 81 16.19 15.38 5.38
N ARG A 82 15.21 15.68 4.53
CA ARG A 82 15.37 16.49 3.32
C ARG A 82 14.87 17.92 3.48
#